data_AF-A0A4C1UYX3-F1
#
_entry.id   AF-A0A4C1UYX3-F1
#
_cell.length_a   1.000
_cell.length_b   1.000
_cell.length_c   1.000
_cell.angle_alpha   90.00
_cell.angle_beta   90.00
_cell.angle_gamma   90.00
#
_symmetry.space_group_name_H-M   'P 1'
#
loop_
_entity.id
_entity.type
_entity.pdbx_description
1 polymer ?
#
loop_
_entity_poly.entity_id
_entity_poly.type
_entity_poly.pdbx_seq_one_letter_code
_entity_poly.pdbx_strand_id
1 'polypeptide(L)'
;MYFVPDELEGVNVKRYLSYGQVTFDIMVSITSGRRTGNLHVIFGGHKFNRHSSSNALRTRWICSRFRSGCRATIVMWENVIVKILNHHNH
;
A
#
# COMPACT_ATOMS: atom_id res chain seq x y z
N MET A 1 13.47 -6.15 -12.64
CA MET A 1 12.57 -6.06 -11.47
C MET A 1 11.77 -7.35 -11.44
N TYR A 2 11.99 -8.22 -10.46
CA TYR A 2 11.23 -9.47 -10.32
C TYR A 2 10.56 -9.46 -8.94
N PHE A 3 9.31 -9.91 -8.89
CA PHE A 3 8.53 -10.05 -7.66
C PHE A 3 8.74 -11.46 -7.14
N VAL A 4 9.17 -11.60 -5.88
CA VAL A 4 9.28 -12.90 -5.20
C VAL A 4 7.89 -13.26 -4.63
N PRO A 5 7.38 -14.49 -4.81
CA PRO A 5 6.08 -14.88 -4.29
C PRO A 5 6.02 -14.89 -2.75
N ASP A 6 4.87 -14.49 -2.21
CA ASP A 6 4.60 -14.20 -0.79
C ASP A 6 4.63 -15.45 0.13
N GLU A 7 5.15 -15.33 1.36
CA GLU A 7 4.76 -16.17 2.50
C GLU A 7 3.57 -15.51 3.22
N LEU A 8 2.45 -16.22 3.32
CA LEU A 8 1.19 -15.71 3.87
C LEU A 8 1.09 -15.94 5.39
N GLU A 9 1.74 -15.10 6.19
CA GLU A 9 1.50 -15.06 7.63
C GLU A 9 0.52 -13.93 7.98
N GLY A 10 -0.75 -14.30 8.24
CA GLY A 10 -1.78 -13.49 8.89
C GLY A 10 -1.83 -11.99 8.54
N VAL A 11 -2.69 -11.60 7.59
CA VAL A 11 -3.13 -10.21 7.31
C VAL A 11 -2.01 -9.22 6.90
N ASN A 12 -0.73 -9.59 7.03
CA ASN A 12 0.43 -8.78 6.69
C ASN A 12 1.11 -9.38 5.47
N VAL A 13 1.00 -8.69 4.32
CA VAL A 13 1.70 -9.10 3.10
C VAL A 13 3.07 -8.43 3.12
N LYS A 14 4.12 -9.19 3.44
CA LYS A 14 5.50 -8.71 3.32
C LYS A 14 5.92 -8.80 1.86
N ARG A 15 5.95 -7.67 1.15
CA ARG A 15 6.51 -7.62 -0.20
C ARG A 15 7.93 -7.08 -0.15
N TYR A 16 8.86 -7.85 -0.68
CA TYR A 16 10.24 -7.42 -0.85
C TYR A 16 10.42 -6.84 -2.26
N LEU A 17 10.82 -5.56 -2.36
CA LEU A 17 11.38 -5.07 -3.62
C LEU A 17 12.88 -5.41 -3.62
N SER A 18 13.27 -6.21 -4.61
CA SER A 18 14.68 -6.54 -4.89
C SER A 18 15.23 -5.58 -5.95
N TYR A 19 16.33 -4.89 -5.61
CA TYR A 19 17.23 -4.24 -6.57
C TYR A 19 18.65 -4.77 -6.29
N GLY A 20 19.04 -5.85 -6.97
CA GLY A 20 20.24 -6.61 -6.61
C GLY A 20 20.02 -7.51 -5.38
N GLN A 21 21.08 -7.78 -4.58
CA GLN A 21 21.00 -8.54 -3.31
C GLN A 21 20.34 -7.74 -2.16
N VAL A 22 19.85 -6.53 -2.43
CA VAL A 22 19.26 -5.65 -1.41
C VAL A 22 17.75 -5.86 -1.39
N THR A 23 17.27 -6.49 -0.33
CA THR A 23 15.85 -6.61 -0.01
C THR A 23 15.41 -5.42 0.81
N PHE A 24 14.51 -4.59 0.27
CA PHE A 24 13.82 -3.58 1.09
C PHE A 24 12.56 -4.21 1.68
N ASP A 25 12.47 -4.26 3.01
CA ASP A 25 11.24 -4.61 3.73
C ASP A 25 10.18 -3.53 3.46
N ILE A 26 9.37 -3.73 2.43
CA ILE A 26 8.16 -2.94 2.26
C ILE A 26 7.09 -3.59 3.11
N MET A 27 7.02 -3.13 4.37
CA MET A 27 5.91 -3.46 5.25
C MET A 27 4.65 -2.80 4.71
N VAL A 28 3.77 -3.61 4.12
CA VAL A 28 2.41 -3.21 3.72
C VAL A 28 1.46 -3.96 4.64
N SER A 29 1.04 -3.29 5.70
CA SER A 29 0.02 -3.81 6.61
C SER A 29 -1.33 -3.29 6.16
N ILE A 30 -2.23 -4.21 5.81
CA ILE A 30 -3.64 -3.90 5.60
C ILE A 30 -4.33 -4.07 6.94
N THR A 31 -4.73 -2.97 7.59
CA THR A 31 -5.35 -3.02 8.92
C THR A 31 -6.81 -2.61 8.84
N SER A 32 -7.69 -3.31 9.56
CA SER A 32 -9.08 -2.89 9.78
C SER A 32 -9.14 -1.98 11.01
N GLY A 33 -9.68 -0.78 10.86
CA GLY A 33 -9.88 0.12 11.99
C GLY A 33 -10.94 -0.44 12.96
N ARG A 34 -10.64 -0.49 14.27
CA ARG A 34 -11.48 -1.05 15.36
C ARG A 34 -12.93 -0.53 15.44
N ARG A 35 -13.30 0.54 14.72
CA ARG A 35 -14.64 1.15 14.78
C ARG A 35 -15.36 1.25 13.44
N THR A 36 -14.71 0.94 12.32
CA THR A 36 -15.29 1.27 11.00
C THR A 36 -15.06 0.25 9.91
N GLY A 37 -14.32 -0.84 10.16
CA GLY A 37 -14.07 -1.88 9.14
C GLY A 37 -13.30 -1.38 7.91
N ASN A 38 -12.92 -0.10 7.88
CA ASN A 38 -12.17 0.49 6.80
C ASN A 38 -10.76 -0.08 6.81
N LEU A 39 -10.34 -0.58 5.65
CA LEU A 39 -8.98 -1.04 5.43
C LEU A 39 -8.09 0.17 5.14
N HIS A 40 -6.89 0.17 5.73
CA HIS A 40 -5.86 1.17 5.50
C HIS A 40 -4.54 0.48 5.20
N VAL A 41 -3.75 1.07 4.30
CA VAL A 41 -2.39 0.64 3.97
C VAL A 41 -1.41 1.55 4.69
N ILE A 42 -0.43 0.96 5.35
CA ILE A 42 0.73 1.70 5.87
C ILE A 42 1.90 1.43 4.93
N PHE A 43 2.55 2.49 4.44
CA PHE A 43 3.74 2.39 3.58
C PHE A 43 4.69 3.53 3.95
N GLY A 44 5.94 3.20 4.27
CA GLY A 44 6.96 4.19 4.65
C GLY A 44 6.56 5.07 5.85
N GLY A 45 5.81 4.53 6.81
CA GLY A 45 5.30 5.29 7.96
C GLY A 45 4.08 6.17 7.68
N HIS A 46 3.63 6.26 6.43
CA HIS A 46 2.45 7.04 6.05
C HIS A 46 1.21 6.16 5.87
N LYS A 47 0.05 6.70 6.26
CA LYS A 47 -1.25 6.03 6.15
C LYS A 47 -1.91 6.38 4.83
N PHE A 48 -2.37 5.35 4.13
CA PHE A 48 -3.13 5.45 2.89
C PHE A 48 -4.52 4.84 3.08
N ASN A 49 -5.54 5.57 2.65
CA ASN A 49 -6.94 5.17 2.73
C ASN A 49 -7.41 4.68 1.36
N ARG A 50 -8.30 3.69 1.33
CA ARG A 50 -8.94 3.25 0.09
C ARG A 50 -9.82 4.37 -0.47
N HIS A 51 -9.53 4.83 -1.69
CA HIS A 51 -10.28 5.92 -2.32
C HIS A 51 -11.45 5.40 -3.16
N SER A 52 -11.21 4.38 -3.98
CA SER A 52 -12.21 3.57 -4.68
C SER A 52 -11.49 2.56 -5.58
N SER A 53 -12.21 1.52 -5.97
CA SER A 53 -11.81 0.59 -7.02
C SER A 53 -12.96 0.51 -8.02
N SER A 54 -12.79 1.00 -9.24
CA SER A 54 -13.78 0.75 -10.32
C SER A 54 -13.76 -0.71 -10.78
N ASN A 55 -12.69 -1.43 -10.45
CA ASN A 55 -12.49 -2.85 -10.72
C ASN A 55 -12.04 -3.51 -9.42
N ALA A 56 -12.67 -4.59 -8.98
CA ALA A 56 -12.36 -5.27 -7.72
C ALA A 56 -10.87 -5.62 -7.58
N LEU A 57 -10.20 -5.85 -8.71
CA LEU A 57 -8.79 -6.19 -8.77
C LEU A 57 -7.86 -4.98 -8.59
N ARG A 58 -8.30 -3.77 -8.95
CA ARG A 58 -7.47 -2.55 -8.94
C ARG A 58 -7.92 -1.57 -7.88
N THR A 59 -7.16 -1.46 -6.80
CA THR A 59 -7.47 -0.53 -5.72
C THR A 59 -6.50 0.65 -5.68
N ARG A 60 -7.04 1.87 -5.68
CA ARG A 60 -6.29 3.10 -5.44
C ARG A 60 -6.34 3.46 -3.95
N TRP A 61 -5.17 3.66 -3.38
CA TRP A 61 -4.94 4.08 -2.01
C TRP A 61 -4.32 5.47 -2.00
N ILE A 62 -4.95 6.42 -1.32
CA ILE A 62 -4.51 7.81 -1.28
C ILE A 62 -4.02 8.15 0.13
N CYS A 63 -3.06 9.06 0.24
CA CYS A 63 -2.63 9.54 1.55
C CYS A 63 -3.82 10.01 2.41
N SER A 64 -3.80 9.74 3.70
CA SER A 64 -4.81 10.21 4.65
C SER A 64 -4.95 11.74 4.64
N ARG A 65 -3.89 12.48 4.32
CA ARG A 65 -3.86 13.94 4.17
C ARG A 65 -4.22 14.42 2.76
N PHE A 66 -4.85 13.58 1.93
CA PHE A 66 -5.26 13.98 0.58
C PHE A 66 -6.19 15.20 0.55
N ARG A 67 -7.09 15.30 1.54
CA ARG A 67 -7.96 16.48 1.71
C ARG A 67 -7.20 17.75 2.08
N SER A 68 -5.98 17.63 2.61
CA SER A 68 -5.07 18.73 2.90
C SER A 68 -4.12 19.04 1.75
N GLY A 69 -4.36 18.48 0.55
CA GLY A 69 -3.58 18.74 -0.66
C GLY A 69 -2.50 17.71 -0.99
N CYS A 70 -2.26 16.71 -0.14
CA CYS A 70 -1.29 15.65 -0.43
C CYS A 70 -1.74 14.80 -1.62
N ARG A 71 -0.82 14.51 -2.55
CA ARG A 71 -1.12 13.70 -3.75
C ARG A 71 -0.45 12.33 -3.74
N ALA A 72 0.22 11.97 -2.64
CA ALA A 72 0.81 10.64 -2.51
C ALA A 72 -0.26 9.55 -2.67
N THR A 73 0.03 8.58 -3.53
CA THR A 73 -0.92 7.57 -4.01
C THR A 73 -0.22 6.24 -4.25
N ILE A 74 -0.85 5.15 -3.85
CA ILE A 74 -0.44 3.78 -4.15
C ILE A 74 -1.55 3.13 -4.98
N VAL A 75 -1.17 2.38 -6.01
CA VAL A 75 -2.10 1.55 -6.80
C VAL A 75 -1.70 0.10 -6.61
N MET A 76 -2.68 -0.71 -6.23
CA MET A 76 -2.52 -2.16 -6.11
C MET A 76 -3.38 -2.89 -7.14
N TRP A 77 -2.86 -4.00 -7.66
CA TRP A 77 -3.56 -4.98 -8.50
C TRP A 77 -3.48 -6.35 -7.82
N GLU A 78 -4.63 -6.97 -7.50
CA GLU A 78 -4.70 -8.33 -6.90
C GLU A 78 -3.86 -8.57 -5.64
N ASN A 79 -3.54 -7.52 -4.88
CA ASN A 79 -2.56 -7.65 -3.81
C ASN A 79 -1.37 -6.76 -4.05
N VAL A 80 -0.85 -6.78 -5.27
CA VAL A 80 0.49 -6.35 -5.67
C VAL A 80 0.53 -4.84 -5.89
N ILE A 81 1.53 -4.17 -5.33
CA ILE A 81 1.76 -2.76 -5.64
C ILE A 81 2.30 -2.65 -7.07
N VAL A 82 1.53 -1.99 -7.93
CA VAL A 82 1.90 -1.75 -9.34
C VAL A 82 2.34 -0.32 -9.59
N LYS A 83 2.01 0.61 -8.68
CA LYS A 83 2.45 2.01 -8.77
C LYS A 83 2.55 2.65 -7.40
N ILE A 84 3.63 3.40 -7.18
CA ILE A 84 3.85 4.20 -5.98
C ILE A 84 4.15 5.63 -6.42
N LEU A 85 3.40 6.59 -5.89
CA LEU A 85 3.73 8.01 -5.90
C LEU A 85 3.90 8.42 -4.44
N ASN A 86 5.12 8.40 -3.93
CA ASN A 86 5.43 8.61 -2.50
C ASN A 86 5.95 10.04 -2.22
N HIS A 87 5.40 11.04 -2.91
CA HIS A 87 5.78 12.43 -2.68
C HIS A 87 4.75 13.08 -1.76
N HIS A 88 5.13 13.22 -0.49
CA HIS A 88 4.34 13.88 0.55
C HIS A 88 4.73 15.35 0.63
N ASN A 89 3.75 16.21 0.86
CA ASN A 89 3.96 17.65 1.04
C ASN A 89 3.79 18.06 2.52
N HIS A 90 4.10 17.17 3.47
CA HIS A 90 3.77 17.33 4.89
C HIS A 90 4.54 16.41 5.84
#